data_AF-T0NB67-F1
#
_entry.id   AF-T0NB67-F1
#
_cell.length_a   1.000
_cell.length_b   1.000
_cell.length_c   1.000
_cell.angle_alpha   90.00
_cell.angle_beta   90.00
_cell.angle_gamma   90.00
#
_symmetry.space_group_name_H-M   'P 1'
#
loop_
_entity.id
_entity.type
_entity.pdbx_description
1 polymer ?
#
loop_
_entity_poly.entity_id
_entity_poly.type
_entity_poly.pdbx_seq_one_letter_code
_entity_poly.pdbx_strand_id
1 'polypeptide(L)'
;MSKVVYSVLVAFLVALLIAPFLIPMLHKFKFGQNIRDEGPESHKKKQGTPTMGGIIFIIATCLTMIVIVRNPKDEAMIALYSLVAFGIIGLIDDALKIIKKKNEGLKS
;
A
#
# COMPACT_ATOMS: atom_id res chain seq x y z
N MET A 1 18.48 20.15 -2.84
CA MET A 1 18.71 19.01 -3.75
C MET A 1 19.19 17.76 -3.03
N SER A 2 20.27 17.81 -2.24
CA SER A 2 20.90 16.62 -1.64
C SER A 2 19.97 15.82 -0.72
N LYS A 3 19.22 16.48 0.18
CA LYS A 3 18.29 15.80 1.10
C LYS A 3 17.19 15.03 0.36
N VAL A 4 16.66 15.59 -0.74
CA VAL A 4 15.61 14.94 -1.55
C VAL A 4 16.15 13.67 -2.21
N VAL A 5 17.35 13.73 -2.79
CA VAL A 5 18.01 12.56 -3.39
C VAL A 5 18.25 11.47 -2.34
N TYR A 6 18.74 11.83 -1.16
CA TYR A 6 18.91 10.88 -0.06
C TYR A 6 17.57 10.27 0.39
N SER A 7 16.51 11.05 0.52
CA SER A 7 15.18 10.54 0.85
C SER A 7 14.68 9.53 -0.19
N VAL A 8 14.85 9.81 -1.48
CA VAL A 8 14.43 8.88 -2.55
C VAL A 8 15.21 7.57 -2.49
N LEU A 9 16.54 7.64 -2.31
CA LEU A 9 17.38 6.44 -2.23
C LEU A 9 17.04 5.60 -0.99
N VAL A 10 16.86 6.23 0.17
CA VAL A 10 16.47 5.53 1.40
C VAL A 10 15.09 4.90 1.25
N ALA A 11 14.10 5.63 0.72
CA ALA A 11 12.76 5.09 0.52
C ALA A 11 12.75 3.90 -0.46
N PHE A 12 13.53 3.99 -1.54
CA PHE A 12 13.70 2.90 -2.50
C PHE A 12 14.31 1.66 -1.85
N LEU A 13 15.40 1.81 -1.11
CA LEU A 13 16.05 0.69 -0.42
C LEU A 13 15.14 0.05 0.62
N VAL A 14 14.45 0.87 1.43
CA VAL A 14 13.51 0.38 2.43
C VAL A 14 12.37 -0.39 1.76
N ALA A 15 11.78 0.13 0.68
CA ALA A 15 10.73 -0.57 -0.07
C ALA A 15 11.23 -1.91 -0.65
N LEU A 16 12.44 -1.93 -1.23
CA LEU A 16 13.05 -3.12 -1.82
C LEU A 16 13.31 -4.20 -0.76
N LEU A 17 13.77 -3.82 0.42
CA LEU A 17 14.02 -4.74 1.53
C LEU A 17 12.73 -5.29 2.13
N ILE A 18 11.68 -4.47 2.22
CA ILE A 18 10.41 -4.84 2.86
C ILE A 18 9.51 -5.67 1.93
N ALA A 19 9.55 -5.40 0.62
CA ALA A 19 8.73 -6.07 -0.38
C ALA A 19 8.77 -7.62 -0.33
N PRO A 20 9.92 -8.32 -0.29
CA PRO A 20 9.96 -9.78 -0.27
C PRO A 20 9.32 -10.40 0.97
N PHE A 21 9.22 -9.67 2.08
CA PHE A 21 8.54 -10.14 3.30
C PHE A 21 7.03 -9.88 3.23
N LEU A 22 6.61 -8.72 2.73
CA LEU A 22 5.19 -8.36 2.66
C LEU A 22 4.45 -9.02 1.50
N ILE A 23 5.07 -9.20 0.34
CA ILE A 23 4.39 -9.77 -0.84
C ILE A 23 3.82 -11.17 -0.57
N PRO A 24 4.56 -12.13 0.03
CA PRO A 24 4.01 -13.45 0.37
C PRO A 24 2.86 -13.36 1.39
N MET A 25 2.93 -12.43 2.34
CA MET A 25 1.87 -12.20 3.32
C MET A 25 0.60 -11.67 2.64
N LEU A 26 0.73 -10.69 1.75
CA LEU A 26 -0.39 -10.15 0.98
C LEU A 26 -1.01 -11.21 0.05
N HIS A 27 -0.20 -12.10 -0.50
CA HIS A 27 -0.68 -13.22 -1.31
C HIS A 27 -1.60 -14.15 -0.52
N LYS A 28 -1.29 -14.41 0.77
CA LYS A 28 -2.16 -15.20 1.67
C LYS A 28 -3.50 -14.52 1.93
N PHE A 29 -3.54 -13.20 2.11
CA PHE A 29 -4.79 -12.45 2.29
C PHE A 29 -5.67 -12.42 1.04
N LYS A 30 -5.06 -12.58 -0.14
CA LYS A 30 -5.71 -12.51 -1.44
C LYS A 30 -6.42 -13.77 -1.91
N PHE A 31 -6.15 -14.91 -1.29
CA PHE A 31 -6.81 -16.18 -1.60
C PHE A 31 -8.35 -16.15 -1.41
N GLY A 32 -8.92 -15.09 -0.82
CA GLY A 32 -10.36 -14.93 -0.59
C GLY A 32 -11.13 -14.10 -1.63
N GLN A 33 -10.48 -13.43 -2.59
CA GLN A 33 -11.21 -12.64 -3.60
C GLN A 33 -11.77 -13.54 -4.71
N ASN A 34 -13.09 -13.72 -4.70
CA ASN A 34 -13.82 -14.42 -5.76
C ASN A 34 -13.83 -13.52 -7.00
N ILE A 35 -13.19 -13.97 -8.08
CA ILE A 35 -13.12 -13.23 -9.34
C ILE A 35 -14.49 -13.35 -10.02
N ARG A 36 -15.09 -12.25 -10.43
CA ARG A 36 -16.30 -12.28 -11.25
C ARG A 36 -16.00 -13.03 -12.55
N ASP A 37 -16.70 -14.13 -12.78
CA ASP A 37 -16.56 -14.96 -13.99
C ASP A 37 -16.92 -14.20 -15.28
N GLU A 38 -17.63 -13.08 -15.17
CA GLU A 38 -18.11 -12.26 -16.30
C GLU A 38 -17.09 -11.27 -16.89
N GLY A 39 -15.83 -11.27 -16.41
CA GLY A 39 -14.79 -10.35 -16.91
C GLY A 39 -14.12 -10.82 -18.23
N PRO A 40 -13.56 -9.92 -19.06
CA PRO A 40 -12.79 -10.29 -20.26
C PRO A 40 -11.64 -11.25 -19.91
N GLU A 41 -11.29 -12.19 -20.80
CA GLU A 41 -10.24 -13.19 -20.52
C GLU A 41 -8.87 -12.58 -20.13
N SER A 42 -8.58 -11.36 -20.58
CA SER A 42 -7.39 -10.60 -20.18
C SER A 42 -7.33 -10.30 -18.67
N HIS A 43 -8.48 -10.25 -17.99
CA HIS A 43 -8.55 -10.10 -16.53
C HIS A 43 -8.24 -11.40 -15.78
N LYS A 44 -8.38 -12.57 -16.42
CA LYS A 44 -7.93 -13.85 -15.85
C LYS A 44 -6.40 -13.90 -15.72
N LYS A 45 -5.63 -13.19 -16.57
CA LYS A 45 -4.15 -13.08 -16.46
C LYS A 45 -3.66 -12.32 -15.21
N LYS A 46 -4.53 -11.55 -14.54
CA LYS A 46 -4.21 -10.92 -13.23
C LYS A 46 -4.47 -11.86 -12.04
N GLN A 47 -4.82 -13.13 -12.30
CA GLN A 47 -4.91 -14.17 -11.28
C GLN A 47 -3.57 -14.31 -10.55
N GLY A 48 -3.62 -14.22 -9.22
CA GLY A 48 -2.44 -14.36 -8.36
C GLY A 48 -1.67 -13.09 -8.06
N THR A 49 -1.96 -11.93 -8.67
CA THR A 49 -1.31 -10.68 -8.22
C THR A 49 -1.94 -10.19 -6.91
N PRO A 50 -1.15 -10.03 -5.82
CA PRO A 50 -1.68 -9.57 -4.54
C PRO A 50 -2.22 -8.14 -4.64
N THR A 51 -3.27 -7.82 -3.88
CA THR A 51 -3.84 -6.48 -3.72
C THR A 51 -3.22 -5.84 -2.50
N MET A 52 -3.44 -4.54 -2.32
CA MET A 52 -2.97 -3.79 -1.17
C MET A 52 -1.43 -3.63 -1.13
N GLY A 53 -0.74 -3.80 -2.25
CA GLY A 53 0.71 -3.55 -2.35
C GLY A 53 1.13 -2.12 -1.98
N GLY A 54 0.19 -1.16 -2.01
CA GLY A 54 0.38 0.21 -1.53
C GLY A 54 0.92 0.32 -0.11
N ILE A 55 0.66 -0.68 0.76
CA ILE A 55 1.16 -0.71 2.13
C ILE A 55 2.69 -0.69 2.20
N ILE A 56 3.38 -1.30 1.22
CA ILE A 56 4.84 -1.32 1.15
C ILE A 56 5.37 0.11 1.01
N PHE A 57 4.75 0.91 0.14
CA PHE A 57 5.14 2.29 -0.11
C PHE A 57 4.81 3.21 1.07
N ILE A 58 3.67 3.01 1.74
CA ILE A 58 3.32 3.77 2.94
C ILE A 58 4.35 3.50 4.05
N ILE A 59 4.66 2.23 4.34
CA ILE A 59 5.66 1.85 5.35
C ILE A 59 7.03 2.43 5.01
N ALA A 60 7.48 2.28 3.75
CA ALA A 60 8.78 2.79 3.32
C ALA A 60 8.87 4.31 3.43
N THR A 61 7.80 5.03 3.08
CA THR A 61 7.73 6.49 3.21
C THR A 61 7.73 6.93 4.66
N CYS A 62 6.96 6.28 5.54
CA CYS A 62 6.96 6.55 6.98
C CYS A 62 8.35 6.38 7.59
N LEU A 63 9.01 5.24 7.35
CA LEU A 63 10.35 4.98 7.89
C LEU A 63 11.36 6.01 7.40
N THR A 64 11.32 6.35 6.11
CA THR A 64 12.22 7.35 5.53
C THR A 64 11.99 8.74 6.14
N MET A 65 10.74 9.17 6.25
CA MET A 65 10.40 10.50 6.78
C MET A 65 10.77 10.64 8.26
N ILE A 66 10.56 9.59 9.07
CA ILE A 66 10.99 9.56 10.47
C ILE A 66 12.51 9.72 10.58
N VAL A 67 13.29 9.06 9.72
CA VAL A 67 14.75 9.11 9.74
C VAL A 67 15.32 10.43 9.23
N ILE A 68 14.72 11.02 8.18
CA ILE A 68 15.24 12.22 7.52
C ILE A 68 14.75 13.51 8.18
N VAL A 69 13.44 13.64 8.42
CA VAL A 69 12.85 14.90 8.92
C VAL A 69 13.02 15.00 10.43
N ARG A 70 12.83 13.89 11.17
CA ARG A 70 12.99 13.76 12.64
C ARG A 70 12.16 14.72 13.51
N ASN A 71 11.45 15.67 12.91
CA ASN A 71 10.60 16.64 13.59
C ASN A 71 9.12 16.43 13.20
N PRO A 72 8.26 15.97 14.13
CA PRO A 72 6.84 15.75 13.87
C PRO A 72 6.04 17.02 13.54
N LYS A 73 6.56 18.21 13.88
CA LYS A 73 5.91 19.51 13.66
C LYS A 73 6.32 20.16 12.33
N ASP A 74 7.18 19.51 11.56
CA ASP A 74 7.62 20.00 10.26
C ASP A 74 6.44 20.01 9.26
N GLU A 75 6.39 21.03 8.39
CA GLU A 75 5.33 21.18 7.38
C GLU A 75 5.26 19.96 6.44
N ALA A 76 6.40 19.31 6.15
CA ALA A 76 6.44 18.10 5.33
C ALA A 76 5.68 16.91 5.97
N MET A 77 5.48 16.92 7.29
CA MET A 77 4.72 15.87 7.98
C MET A 77 3.22 15.95 7.70
N ILE A 78 2.69 17.11 7.28
CA ILE A 78 1.28 17.23 6.88
C ILE A 78 0.96 16.25 5.76
N ALA A 79 1.81 16.20 4.73
CA ALA A 79 1.67 15.27 3.61
C ALA A 79 1.81 13.81 4.06
N LEU A 80 2.71 13.53 5.01
CA LEU A 80 2.88 12.18 5.57
C LEU A 80 1.62 11.73 6.33
N TYR A 81 1.06 12.59 7.18
CA TYR A 81 -0.16 12.28 7.92
C TYR A 81 -1.35 12.07 6.98
N SER A 82 -1.50 12.89 5.94
CA SER A 82 -2.50 12.67 4.89
C SER A 82 -2.30 11.33 4.19
N LEU A 83 -1.06 11.00 3.79
CA LEU A 83 -0.73 9.71 3.16
C LEU A 83 -1.15 8.52 4.04
N VAL A 84 -0.83 8.58 5.34
CA VAL A 84 -1.19 7.52 6.29
C VAL A 84 -2.71 7.44 6.48
N ALA A 85 -3.40 8.58 6.65
CA ALA A 85 -4.83 8.62 6.84
C ALA A 85 -5.60 8.04 5.64
N PHE A 86 -5.31 8.50 4.42
CA PHE A 86 -5.91 7.96 3.21
C PHE A 86 -5.47 6.52 2.92
N GLY A 87 -4.24 6.16 3.30
CA GLY A 87 -3.74 4.80 3.25
C GLY A 87 -4.56 3.84 4.11
N ILE A 88 -4.90 4.24 5.35
CA ILE A 88 -5.77 3.47 6.25
C ILE A 88 -7.17 3.33 5.65
N ILE A 89 -7.75 4.40 5.12
CA ILE A 89 -9.07 4.36 4.47
C ILE A 89 -9.06 3.35 3.31
N GLY A 90 -8.05 3.41 2.44
CA GLY A 90 -7.90 2.47 1.32
C GLY A 90 -7.68 1.02 1.77
N LEU A 91 -6.92 0.80 2.84
CA LEU A 91 -6.74 -0.53 3.43
C LEU A 91 -8.05 -1.09 3.98
N ILE A 92 -8.85 -0.26 4.65
CA ILE A 92 -10.19 -0.65 5.14
C ILE A 92 -11.11 -0.99 3.97
N ASP A 93 -11.13 -0.15 2.92
CA ASP A 93 -11.94 -0.38 1.73
C ASP A 93 -11.58 -1.71 1.04
N ASP A 94 -10.29 -1.97 0.83
CA ASP A 94 -9.83 -3.21 0.22
C ASP A 94 -10.08 -4.43 1.12
N ALA A 95 -9.96 -4.30 2.45
CA ALA A 95 -10.28 -5.38 3.38
C ALA A 95 -11.78 -5.71 3.36
N LEU A 96 -12.64 -4.69 3.31
CA LEU A 96 -14.10 -4.86 3.21
C LEU A 96 -14.50 -5.55 1.90
N LYS A 97 -13.83 -5.25 0.77
CA LYS A 97 -14.06 -5.96 -0.50
C LYS A 97 -13.73 -7.45 -0.40
N ILE A 98 -12.64 -7.81 0.29
CA ILE A 98 -12.23 -9.20 0.50
C ILE A 98 -13.26 -9.92 1.39
N ILE A 99 -13.62 -9.32 2.54
CA ILE A 99 -14.54 -9.94 3.51
C ILE A 99 -15.96 -10.08 2.93
N LYS A 100 -16.49 -9.02 2.31
CA LYS A 100 -17.87 -9.01 1.81
C LYS A 100 -18.03 -9.76 0.48
N LYS A 101 -16.95 -10.19 -0.18
CA LYS A 101 -16.93 -10.80 -1.53
C LYS A 101 -17.75 -10.02 -2.57
N LYS A 102 -17.94 -8.72 -2.33
CA LYS A 102 -18.67 -7.78 -3.18
C LYS A 102 -17.73 -6.63 -3.48
N ASN A 103 -17.66 -6.21 -4.75
CA ASN A 103 -16.82 -5.10 -5.20
C ASN A 103 -17.31 -3.72 -4.76
N GLU A 104 -18.21 -3.64 -3.78
CA GLU A 104 -18.86 -2.38 -3.40
C GLU A 104 -18.10 -1.58 -2.34
N GLY A 105 -17.02 -2.09 -1.76
CA GLY A 105 -16.14 -1.31 -0.88
C GLY A 105 -16.86 -0.58 0.28
N LEU A 106 -16.36 0.62 0.61
CA LEU A 106 -17.01 1.62 1.45
C LEU A 106 -18.13 2.32 0.66
N LYS A 107 -19.33 1.71 0.65
CA LYS A 107 -20.56 2.43 0.30
C LYS A 107 -21.21 3.00 1.57
N SER A 108 -21.69 4.24 1.46
CA SER A 108 -22.76 4.77 2.31
C SER A 108 -24.07 4.01 2.07
#